data_AF-A0A355GHD3-F1
#
_entry.id   AF-A0A355GHD3-F1
#
_cell.length_a   1.000
_cell.length_b   1.000
_cell.length_c   1.000
_cell.angle_alpha   90.00
_cell.angle_beta   90.00
_cell.angle_gamma   90.00
#
_symmetry.space_group_name_H-M   'P 1'
#
loop_
_entity.id
_entity.type
_entity.pdbx_description
1 polymer ?
#
loop_
_entity_poly.entity_id
_entity_poly.type
_entity_poly.pdbx_seq_one_letter_code
_entity_poly.pdbx_strand_id
1 'polypeptide(L)'
;MNLFRFGMTAAVLVSVVCLNDAANATENSQKKQAPVALEGNCAVCLVNGKKVVAGKPEFAEIYDGQTYLFPSEEVKQKFKAAPVQYVPALKGDCTVCFAHHDGLRKPGKIDHISFYEGRVFLFPNESIKAVFDKSPAEYADVDLACDGKCIVCKVDGGKDVPGKPEFTSIYQGLRYQFPSQAVMQKFQKDPAKYVAGLNKKQAAASDSPAASELVSIRGTTGCAACEFGVHPRQNP
;
A
#
# COMPACT_ATOMS: atom_id res chain seq x y z
N MET A 1 75.58 -67.47 21.49
CA MET A 1 76.27 -66.33 22.14
C MET A 1 75.37 -65.13 22.12
N ASN A 2 75.02 -64.61 23.31
CA ASN A 2 75.04 -63.19 23.72
C ASN A 2 74.69 -62.10 22.67
N LEU A 3 73.97 -61.01 22.95
CA LEU A 3 73.34 -60.39 24.13
C LEU A 3 72.78 -59.02 23.61
N PHE A 4 72.16 -58.21 24.49
CA PHE A 4 71.79 -56.77 24.35
C PHE A 4 70.46 -56.46 23.66
N ARG A 5 69.41 -55.92 24.31
CA ARG A 5 69.18 -54.73 25.19
C ARG A 5 68.96 -53.41 24.42
N PHE A 6 68.04 -52.61 24.99
CA PHE A 6 67.65 -51.22 24.69
C PHE A 6 66.73 -51.08 23.45
N GLY A 7 65.59 -50.40 23.48
CA GLY A 7 65.09 -49.28 24.28
C GLY A 7 64.43 -48.28 23.30
N MET A 8 63.54 -47.39 23.78
CA MET A 8 62.88 -46.30 23.00
C MET A 8 61.83 -46.77 21.96
N THR A 9 60.66 -46.17 21.73
CA THR A 9 59.98 -44.95 22.23
C THR A 9 58.53 -45.00 21.73
N ALA A 10 57.64 -44.32 22.44
CA ALA A 10 56.23 -44.15 22.13
C ALA A 10 55.96 -43.42 20.80
N ALA A 11 54.88 -43.81 20.12
CA ALA A 11 54.05 -42.93 19.30
C ALA A 11 52.70 -43.62 19.01
N VAL A 12 51.75 -43.53 19.97
CA VAL A 12 50.35 -43.91 19.71
C VAL A 12 49.69 -42.71 19.03
N LEU A 13 49.45 -42.83 17.73
CA LEU A 13 48.61 -41.93 16.96
C LEU A 13 47.16 -42.12 17.39
N VAL A 14 46.63 -41.20 18.20
CA VAL A 14 45.20 -41.13 18.49
C VAL A 14 44.52 -40.45 17.31
N SER A 15 43.82 -41.25 16.50
CA SER A 15 42.91 -40.78 15.46
C SER A 15 41.76 -40.00 16.11
N VAL A 16 41.78 -38.68 15.98
CA VAL A 16 40.65 -37.82 16.32
C VAL A 16 39.57 -38.03 15.24
N VAL A 17 38.55 -38.79 15.58
CA VAL A 17 37.32 -38.88 14.79
C VAL A 17 36.49 -37.64 15.09
N CYS A 18 36.40 -36.72 14.14
CA CYS A 18 35.50 -35.58 14.21
C CYS A 18 34.06 -36.07 14.07
N LEU A 19 33.28 -36.03 15.16
CA LEU A 19 31.83 -36.10 15.12
C LEU A 19 31.29 -34.66 15.07
N ASN A 20 31.07 -34.16 13.87
CA ASN A 20 30.18 -33.02 13.65
C ASN A 20 28.89 -33.58 13.02
N ASP A 21 27.75 -33.37 13.68
CA ASP A 21 26.43 -33.06 13.08
C ASP A 21 25.29 -33.41 14.03
N ALA A 22 24.77 -32.40 14.74
CA ALA A 22 23.37 -32.32 15.18
C ALA A 22 23.12 -30.97 15.89
N ALA A 23 23.31 -29.87 15.20
CA ALA A 23 22.88 -28.55 15.68
C ALA A 23 22.41 -27.68 14.52
N ASN A 24 21.46 -28.16 13.72
CA ASN A 24 20.66 -27.27 12.89
C ASN A 24 19.35 -27.93 12.45
N ALA A 25 18.35 -27.87 13.34
CA ALA A 25 16.96 -28.19 13.02
C ALA A 25 16.02 -27.26 13.79
N THR A 26 16.32 -25.96 13.77
CA THR A 26 15.36 -24.92 14.18
C THR A 26 15.66 -23.58 13.50
N GLU A 27 16.05 -23.59 12.23
CA GLU A 27 15.82 -22.43 11.38
C GLU A 27 14.35 -22.41 10.96
N ASN A 28 13.52 -22.03 11.93
CA ASN A 28 12.15 -21.61 11.71
C ASN A 28 12.18 -20.47 10.69
N SER A 29 11.99 -20.82 9.42
CA SER A 29 11.71 -19.90 8.33
C SER A 29 10.44 -19.13 8.68
N GLN A 30 10.58 -18.06 9.46
CA GLN A 30 9.57 -17.04 9.68
C GLN A 30 9.42 -16.24 8.38
N LYS A 31 8.85 -16.88 7.35
CA LYS A 31 8.35 -16.21 6.16
C LYS A 31 7.14 -15.40 6.65
N LYS A 32 7.36 -14.13 6.97
CA LYS A 32 6.33 -13.17 7.40
C LYS A 32 5.10 -13.33 6.50
N GLN A 33 4.04 -13.96 7.01
CA GLN A 33 2.84 -14.22 6.24
C GLN A 33 2.23 -12.88 5.82
N ALA A 34 1.82 -12.78 4.56
CA ALA A 34 1.14 -11.59 4.07
C ALA A 34 -0.17 -11.38 4.86
N PRO A 35 -0.49 -10.13 5.26
CA PRO A 35 -1.70 -9.84 6.02
C PRO A 35 -2.95 -10.31 5.26
N VAL A 36 -3.92 -10.82 6.00
CA VAL A 36 -5.20 -11.27 5.44
C VAL A 36 -6.03 -10.04 5.04
N ALA A 37 -6.40 -9.96 3.76
CA ALA A 37 -7.28 -8.92 3.25
C ALA A 37 -8.72 -9.16 3.69
N LEU A 38 -9.51 -8.07 3.74
CA LEU A 38 -10.96 -8.12 3.88
C LEU A 38 -11.43 -8.89 5.11
N GLU A 39 -10.63 -8.92 6.18
CA GLU A 39 -10.93 -9.68 7.40
C GLU A 39 -11.25 -11.17 7.12
N GLY A 40 -10.65 -11.72 6.06
CA GLY A 40 -10.86 -13.10 5.61
C GLY A 40 -12.07 -13.32 4.71
N ASN A 41 -12.76 -12.26 4.28
CA ASN A 41 -13.92 -12.34 3.40
C ASN A 41 -13.54 -12.33 1.91
N CYS A 42 -14.39 -12.97 1.13
CA CYS A 42 -14.23 -13.19 -0.29
C CYS A 42 -14.40 -11.91 -1.12
N ALA A 43 -13.30 -11.41 -1.72
CA ALA A 43 -13.28 -10.24 -2.60
C ALA A 43 -14.25 -10.38 -3.79
N VAL A 44 -14.24 -11.54 -4.46
CA VAL A 44 -15.11 -11.82 -5.61
C VAL A 44 -16.60 -11.79 -5.21
N CYS A 45 -16.91 -12.28 -4.01
CA CYS A 45 -18.28 -12.35 -3.49
C CYS A 45 -18.81 -10.96 -3.12
N LEU A 46 -17.93 -10.08 -2.63
CA LEU A 46 -18.25 -8.66 -2.44
C LEU A 46 -18.55 -7.98 -3.76
N VAL A 47 -17.66 -8.07 -4.75
CA VAL A 47 -17.82 -7.35 -6.02
C VAL A 47 -19.03 -7.85 -6.82
N ASN A 48 -19.14 -9.17 -7.03
CA ASN A 48 -20.16 -9.74 -7.90
C ASN A 48 -21.52 -9.89 -7.20
N GLY A 49 -21.52 -10.15 -5.90
CA GLY A 49 -22.72 -10.51 -5.14
C GLY A 49 -23.15 -9.47 -4.10
N LYS A 50 -22.29 -8.50 -3.78
CA LYS A 50 -22.46 -7.60 -2.62
C LYS A 50 -22.71 -8.36 -1.32
N LYS A 51 -22.07 -9.52 -1.17
CA LYS A 51 -22.22 -10.42 -0.02
C LYS A 51 -20.90 -10.59 0.71
N VAL A 52 -20.96 -10.44 2.02
CA VAL A 52 -19.87 -10.82 2.93
C VAL A 52 -19.92 -12.33 3.09
N VAL A 53 -18.95 -13.04 2.50
CA VAL A 53 -18.83 -14.49 2.57
C VAL A 53 -17.42 -14.80 3.07
N ALA A 54 -17.33 -15.52 4.18
CA ALA A 54 -16.05 -15.95 4.72
C ALA A 54 -15.34 -16.87 3.72
N GLY A 55 -14.07 -16.58 3.48
CA GLY A 55 -13.18 -17.46 2.74
C GLY A 55 -12.56 -18.53 3.64
N LYS A 56 -11.93 -19.52 3.01
CA LYS A 56 -11.21 -20.58 3.70
C LYS A 56 -9.70 -20.47 3.44
N PRO A 57 -8.84 -20.71 4.44
CA PRO A 57 -7.39 -20.71 4.25
C PRO A 57 -6.88 -21.65 3.14
N GLU A 58 -7.58 -22.78 2.91
CA GLU A 58 -7.27 -23.73 1.84
C GLU A 58 -7.43 -23.13 0.43
N PHE A 59 -8.29 -22.12 0.27
CA PHE A 59 -8.52 -21.40 -0.98
C PHE A 59 -7.98 -19.96 -0.86
N ALA A 60 -6.69 -19.85 -0.56
CA ALA A 60 -5.98 -18.57 -0.49
C ALA A 60 -5.27 -18.21 -1.82
N GLU A 61 -5.17 -16.92 -2.12
CA GLU A 61 -4.32 -16.35 -3.17
C GLU A 61 -3.62 -15.09 -2.64
N ILE A 62 -2.33 -14.92 -2.95
CA ILE A 62 -1.60 -13.70 -2.59
C ILE A 62 -1.60 -12.75 -3.78
N TYR A 63 -2.07 -11.51 -3.55
CA TYR A 63 -2.01 -10.45 -4.54
C TYR A 63 -1.66 -9.12 -3.89
N ASP A 64 -0.76 -8.36 -4.51
CA ASP A 64 -0.24 -7.09 -4.01
C ASP A 64 0.19 -7.13 -2.52
N GLY A 65 0.78 -8.25 -2.10
CA GLY A 65 1.23 -8.46 -0.72
C GLY A 65 0.10 -8.61 0.31
N GLN A 66 -1.10 -9.00 -0.10
CA GLN A 66 -2.19 -9.42 0.77
C GLN A 66 -2.63 -10.84 0.47
N THR A 67 -3.08 -11.55 1.49
CA THR A 67 -3.69 -12.87 1.38
C THR A 67 -5.21 -12.72 1.24
N TYR A 68 -5.77 -13.08 0.10
CA TYR A 68 -7.22 -13.15 -0.14
C TYR A 68 -7.71 -14.57 0.06
N LEU A 69 -8.84 -14.72 0.75
CA LEU A 69 -9.46 -16.02 1.04
C LEU A 69 -10.77 -16.17 0.27
N PHE A 70 -11.04 -17.38 -0.24
CA PHE A 70 -12.24 -17.67 -1.04
C PHE A 70 -13.02 -18.86 -0.47
N PRO A 71 -14.34 -18.95 -0.70
CA PRO A 71 -15.15 -20.05 -0.15
C PRO A 71 -14.96 -21.38 -0.91
N SER A 72 -14.48 -21.32 -2.15
CA SER A 72 -14.21 -22.47 -3.01
C SER A 72 -13.11 -22.18 -4.04
N GLU A 73 -12.56 -23.23 -4.63
CA GLU A 73 -11.54 -23.16 -5.67
C GLU A 73 -12.04 -22.42 -6.92
N GLU A 74 -13.30 -22.62 -7.32
CA GLU A 74 -13.89 -21.94 -8.49
C GLU A 74 -13.88 -20.41 -8.32
N VAL A 75 -14.15 -19.94 -7.10
CA VAL A 75 -14.17 -18.50 -6.78
C VAL A 75 -12.74 -17.95 -6.74
N LYS A 76 -11.79 -18.71 -6.21
CA LYS A 76 -10.36 -18.38 -6.28
C LYS A 76 -9.88 -18.24 -7.73
N GLN A 77 -10.26 -19.15 -8.62
CA GLN A 77 -9.85 -19.09 -10.03
C GLN A 77 -10.42 -17.85 -10.74
N LYS A 78 -11.65 -17.42 -10.41
CA LYS A 78 -12.19 -16.13 -10.89
C LYS A 78 -11.32 -14.95 -10.48
N PHE A 79 -10.86 -14.93 -9.22
CA PHE A 79 -9.96 -13.90 -8.73
C PHE A 79 -8.63 -13.90 -9.49
N LYS A 80 -8.00 -15.07 -9.64
CA LYS A 80 -6.70 -15.21 -10.33
C LYS A 80 -6.74 -14.76 -11.78
N ALA A 81 -7.87 -14.96 -12.47
CA ALA A 81 -8.04 -14.56 -13.86
C ALA A 81 -8.03 -13.04 -14.05
N ALA A 82 -8.57 -12.28 -13.08
CA ALA A 82 -8.69 -10.82 -13.19
C ALA A 82 -8.65 -10.13 -11.81
N PRO A 83 -7.53 -10.20 -11.06
CA PRO A 83 -7.49 -9.75 -9.66
C PRO A 83 -7.78 -8.26 -9.50
N VAL A 84 -7.34 -7.45 -10.47
CA VAL A 84 -7.55 -5.98 -10.50
C VAL A 84 -9.02 -5.59 -10.39
N GLN A 85 -9.95 -6.44 -10.86
CA GLN A 85 -11.39 -6.18 -10.80
C GLN A 85 -11.99 -6.40 -9.41
N TYR A 86 -11.34 -7.21 -8.58
CA TYR A 86 -11.94 -7.71 -7.33
C TYR A 86 -11.32 -7.10 -6.09
N VAL A 87 -10.07 -6.63 -6.17
CA VAL A 87 -9.41 -6.06 -5.01
C VAL A 87 -10.07 -4.74 -4.59
N PRO A 88 -10.18 -4.49 -3.28
CA PRO A 88 -10.71 -3.22 -2.80
C PRO A 88 -9.82 -2.06 -3.21
N ALA A 89 -10.44 -0.90 -3.43
CA ALA A 89 -9.75 0.35 -3.70
C ALA A 89 -8.68 0.62 -2.62
N LEU A 90 -7.54 1.16 -3.04
CA LEU A 90 -6.44 1.49 -2.14
C LEU A 90 -6.06 0.35 -1.18
N LYS A 91 -6.10 -0.91 -1.66
CA LYS A 91 -5.76 -2.10 -0.87
C LYS A 91 -6.69 -2.35 0.34
N GLY A 92 -7.85 -1.68 0.39
CA GLY A 92 -8.78 -1.72 1.53
C GLY A 92 -8.55 -0.61 2.56
N ASP A 93 -7.63 0.30 2.29
CA ASP A 93 -7.53 1.54 3.05
C ASP A 93 -8.60 2.55 2.62
N CYS A 94 -8.96 3.40 3.56
CA CYS A 94 -9.95 4.45 3.44
C CYS A 94 -9.52 5.52 2.43
N THR A 95 -10.20 5.60 1.29
CA THR A 95 -9.93 6.59 0.23
C THR A 95 -10.20 8.03 0.68
N VAL A 96 -11.26 8.26 1.47
CA VAL A 96 -11.55 9.58 2.06
C VAL A 96 -10.44 10.02 3.01
N CYS A 97 -9.93 9.09 3.84
CA CYS A 97 -8.87 9.37 4.79
C CYS A 97 -7.56 9.67 4.05
N PHE A 98 -7.27 8.91 2.99
CA PHE A 98 -6.11 9.14 2.14
C PHE A 98 -6.16 10.53 1.49
N ALA A 99 -7.34 10.96 1.01
CA ALA A 99 -7.52 12.29 0.42
C ALA A 99 -7.41 13.43 1.43
N HIS A 100 -8.00 13.29 2.62
CA HIS A 100 -8.06 14.36 3.62
C HIS A 100 -6.81 14.47 4.51
N HIS A 101 -5.94 13.47 4.53
CA HIS A 101 -4.78 13.41 5.42
C HIS A 101 -3.48 13.14 4.66
N ASP A 102 -3.28 13.82 3.52
CA ASP A 102 -2.03 13.83 2.76
C ASP A 102 -1.46 12.43 2.48
N GLY A 103 -2.32 11.49 2.10
CA GLY A 103 -1.92 10.12 1.77
C GLY A 103 -1.81 9.17 2.95
N LEU A 104 -2.24 9.55 4.15
CA LEU A 104 -2.25 8.66 5.31
C LEU A 104 -3.15 7.43 5.06
N ARG A 105 -2.56 6.24 5.20
CA ARG A 105 -3.23 4.96 5.04
C ARG A 105 -3.93 4.58 6.33
N LYS A 106 -5.26 4.52 6.30
CA LYS A 106 -6.08 4.08 7.43
C LYS A 106 -6.94 2.89 6.98
N PRO A 107 -6.81 1.71 7.59
CA PRO A 107 -7.55 0.54 7.15
C PRO A 107 -9.05 0.74 7.35
N GLY A 108 -9.83 0.34 6.34
CA GLY A 108 -11.27 0.23 6.45
C GLY A 108 -11.70 -1.10 7.09
N LYS A 109 -13.01 -1.25 7.29
CA LYS A 109 -13.64 -2.44 7.88
C LYS A 109 -14.71 -3.02 6.98
N ILE A 110 -14.93 -4.33 7.08
CA ILE A 110 -15.96 -5.04 6.32
C ILE A 110 -17.38 -4.56 6.67
N ASP A 111 -17.60 -4.08 7.90
CA ASP A 111 -18.89 -3.54 8.31
C ASP A 111 -19.20 -2.17 7.67
N HIS A 112 -18.22 -1.51 7.06
CA HIS A 112 -18.36 -0.18 6.46
C HIS A 112 -17.88 -0.17 5.01
N ILE A 113 -18.61 -0.91 4.17
CA ILE A 113 -18.34 -1.03 2.73
C ILE A 113 -19.26 -0.11 1.93
N SER A 114 -18.72 0.52 0.89
CA SER A 114 -19.50 1.10 -0.20
C SER A 114 -19.08 0.51 -1.55
N PHE A 115 -20.02 0.53 -2.49
CA PHE A 115 -19.82 0.03 -3.85
C PHE A 115 -20.02 1.19 -4.82
N TYR A 116 -19.03 1.44 -5.68
CA TYR A 116 -19.11 2.50 -6.68
C TYR A 116 -18.35 2.09 -7.94
N GLU A 117 -18.96 2.26 -9.12
CA GLU A 117 -18.37 1.89 -10.43
C GLU A 117 -17.76 0.49 -10.48
N GLY A 118 -18.46 -0.50 -9.90
CA GLY A 118 -18.00 -1.90 -9.88
C GLY A 118 -16.82 -2.17 -8.94
N ARG A 119 -16.43 -1.20 -8.11
CA ARG A 119 -15.34 -1.32 -7.13
C ARG A 119 -15.87 -1.32 -5.71
N VAL A 120 -15.04 -1.85 -4.81
CA VAL A 120 -15.31 -1.97 -3.37
C VAL A 120 -14.44 -0.98 -2.61
N PHE A 121 -15.06 -0.21 -1.72
CA PHE A 121 -14.42 0.77 -0.87
C PHE A 121 -14.70 0.43 0.59
N LEU A 122 -13.68 0.51 1.44
CA LEU A 122 -13.80 0.22 2.88
C LEU A 122 -13.48 1.47 3.70
N PHE A 123 -14.21 1.67 4.79
CA PHE A 123 -14.04 2.82 5.67
C PHE A 123 -13.88 2.39 7.13
N PRO A 124 -13.22 3.20 7.97
CA PRO A 124 -12.97 2.82 9.36
C PRO A 124 -14.23 2.87 10.23
N ASN A 125 -15.26 3.65 9.82
CA ASN A 125 -16.53 3.82 10.52
C ASN A 125 -17.61 4.38 9.57
N GLU A 126 -18.86 4.37 10.04
CA GLU A 126 -20.02 4.82 9.26
C GLU A 126 -19.99 6.32 8.91
N SER A 127 -19.40 7.17 9.75
CA SER A 127 -19.32 8.61 9.50
C SER A 127 -18.47 8.91 8.26
N ILE A 128 -17.30 8.27 8.15
CA ILE A 128 -16.41 8.44 6.99
C ILE A 128 -17.00 7.77 5.75
N LYS A 129 -17.68 6.63 5.90
CA LYS A 129 -18.43 6.00 4.81
C LYS A 129 -19.49 6.95 4.25
N ALA A 130 -20.25 7.62 5.12
CA ALA A 130 -21.26 8.60 4.70
C ALA A 130 -20.68 9.82 3.96
N VAL A 131 -19.41 10.18 4.21
CA VAL A 131 -18.71 11.21 3.41
C VAL A 131 -18.48 10.70 1.98
N PHE A 132 -17.96 9.48 1.83
CA PHE A 132 -17.80 8.88 0.51
C PHE A 132 -19.13 8.74 -0.23
N ASP A 133 -20.18 8.26 0.43
CA ASP A 133 -21.49 8.01 -0.19
C ASP A 133 -22.15 9.30 -0.72
N LYS A 134 -21.82 10.47 -0.16
CA LYS A 134 -22.33 11.76 -0.64
C LYS A 134 -21.66 12.22 -1.94
N SER A 135 -20.36 11.98 -2.08
CA SER A 135 -19.54 12.45 -3.20
C SER A 135 -18.52 11.40 -3.66
N PRO A 136 -18.96 10.21 -4.14
CA PRO A 136 -18.04 9.11 -4.39
C PRO A 136 -17.02 9.41 -5.49
N ALA A 137 -17.41 10.19 -6.50
CA ALA A 137 -16.53 10.59 -7.60
C ALA A 137 -15.30 11.41 -7.13
N GLU A 138 -15.41 12.14 -6.02
CA GLU A 138 -14.28 12.91 -5.47
C GLU A 138 -13.19 11.99 -4.87
N TYR A 139 -13.57 10.79 -4.45
CA TYR A 139 -12.71 9.88 -3.69
C TYR A 139 -12.40 8.56 -4.42
N ALA A 140 -13.14 8.24 -5.48
CA ALA A 140 -13.03 6.95 -6.16
C ALA A 140 -11.67 6.75 -6.82
N ASP A 141 -11.05 7.82 -7.33
CA ASP A 141 -9.82 7.75 -8.12
C ASP A 141 -8.58 8.26 -7.38
N VAL A 142 -8.64 8.43 -6.06
CA VAL A 142 -7.47 8.85 -5.25
C VAL A 142 -6.34 7.81 -5.29
N ASP A 143 -6.66 6.57 -5.63
CA ASP A 143 -5.70 5.49 -5.84
C ASP A 143 -5.19 5.38 -7.28
N LEU A 144 -5.63 6.27 -8.19
CA LEU A 144 -5.13 6.34 -9.56
C LEU A 144 -3.80 7.08 -9.59
N ALA A 145 -2.71 6.35 -9.77
CA ALA A 145 -1.39 6.93 -9.82
C ALA A 145 -1.19 7.77 -11.09
N CYS A 146 -0.36 8.81 -10.96
CA CYS A 146 0.10 9.65 -12.07
C CYS A 146 -1.04 10.26 -12.91
N ASP A 147 -2.21 10.52 -12.32
CA ASP A 147 -3.41 11.00 -13.01
C ASP A 147 -3.77 10.13 -14.23
N GLY A 148 -3.58 8.81 -14.11
CA GLY A 148 -3.81 7.84 -15.19
C GLY A 148 -2.76 7.85 -16.31
N LYS A 149 -1.68 8.62 -16.17
CA LYS A 149 -0.58 8.64 -17.14
C LYS A 149 0.39 7.48 -16.91
N CYS A 150 0.95 7.01 -18.00
CA CYS A 150 1.89 5.90 -18.05
C CYS A 150 3.24 6.25 -17.39
N ILE A 151 3.45 5.75 -16.17
CA ILE A 151 4.72 5.96 -15.44
C ILE A 151 5.94 5.39 -16.18
N VAL A 152 5.79 4.24 -16.85
CA VAL A 152 6.87 3.62 -17.65
C VAL A 152 7.28 4.53 -18.81
N CYS A 153 6.29 5.12 -19.50
CA CYS A 153 6.50 6.01 -20.64
C CYS A 153 7.23 7.29 -20.20
N LYS A 154 6.90 7.79 -19.00
CA LYS A 154 7.55 8.94 -18.41
C LYS A 154 8.99 8.63 -18.00
N VAL A 155 9.22 7.52 -17.30
CA VAL A 155 10.55 7.14 -16.78
C VAL A 155 11.51 6.75 -17.90
N ASP A 156 11.09 5.90 -18.84
CA ASP A 156 11.98 5.40 -19.88
C ASP A 156 12.08 6.33 -21.11
N GLY A 157 11.03 7.11 -21.38
CA GLY A 157 10.92 7.90 -22.62
C GLY A 157 10.72 9.40 -22.41
N GLY A 158 10.54 9.88 -21.17
CA GLY A 158 10.29 11.30 -20.86
C GLY A 158 8.90 11.80 -21.28
N LYS A 159 8.02 10.94 -21.80
CA LYS A 159 6.74 11.33 -22.42
C LYS A 159 5.58 11.14 -21.46
N ASP A 160 4.67 12.11 -21.47
CA ASP A 160 3.37 12.00 -20.81
C ASP A 160 2.39 11.34 -21.77
N VAL A 161 2.15 10.05 -21.57
CA VAL A 161 1.24 9.25 -22.40
C VAL A 161 0.06 8.81 -21.53
N PRO A 162 -1.19 9.07 -21.93
CA PRO A 162 -2.34 8.58 -21.19
C PRO A 162 -2.36 7.05 -21.20
N GLY A 163 -2.59 6.45 -20.03
CA GLY A 163 -2.88 5.04 -19.92
C GLY A 163 -4.32 4.73 -20.31
N LYS A 164 -4.65 3.44 -20.37
CA LYS A 164 -6.02 2.98 -20.60
C LYS A 164 -6.48 2.07 -19.46
N PRO A 165 -7.74 2.15 -19.01
CA PRO A 165 -8.26 1.34 -17.92
C PRO A 165 -8.11 -0.18 -18.15
N GLU A 166 -8.22 -0.65 -19.39
CA GLU A 166 -8.03 -2.08 -19.72
C GLU A 166 -6.60 -2.58 -19.49
N PHE A 167 -5.61 -1.69 -19.43
CA PHE A 167 -4.22 -2.01 -19.13
C PHE A 167 -3.83 -1.40 -17.78
N THR A 168 -4.49 -1.87 -16.72
CA THR A 168 -4.22 -1.47 -15.35
C THR A 168 -3.42 -2.54 -14.61
N SER A 169 -2.39 -2.12 -13.88
CA SER A 169 -1.71 -2.95 -12.88
C SER A 169 -1.78 -2.27 -11.51
N ILE A 170 -1.91 -3.08 -10.45
CA ILE A 170 -1.89 -2.58 -9.07
C ILE A 170 -0.52 -2.84 -8.45
N TYR A 171 -0.03 -1.85 -7.72
CA TYR A 171 1.17 -1.97 -6.92
C TYR A 171 1.06 -1.08 -5.67
N GLN A 172 1.21 -1.67 -4.48
CA GLN A 172 1.09 -1.00 -3.19
C GLN A 172 -0.28 -0.30 -3.00
N GLY A 173 -1.33 -0.92 -3.52
CA GLY A 173 -2.70 -0.42 -3.50
C GLY A 173 -3.00 0.68 -4.50
N LEU A 174 -2.02 1.16 -5.27
CA LEU A 174 -2.23 2.18 -6.31
C LEU A 174 -2.44 1.52 -7.68
N ARG A 175 -3.34 2.09 -8.47
CA ARG A 175 -3.63 1.69 -9.85
C ARG A 175 -2.76 2.48 -10.81
N TYR A 176 -2.00 1.76 -11.63
CA TYR A 176 -1.18 2.32 -12.71
C TYR A 176 -1.77 1.90 -14.04
N GLN A 177 -2.02 2.87 -14.92
CA GLN A 177 -2.59 2.64 -16.25
C GLN A 177 -1.52 2.78 -17.34
N PHE A 178 -1.64 1.97 -18.39
CA PHE A 178 -0.66 1.90 -19.48
C PHE A 178 -1.34 1.99 -20.85
N PRO A 179 -0.65 2.47 -21.89
CA PRO A 179 -1.24 2.61 -23.22
C PRO A 179 -1.43 1.24 -23.92
N SER A 180 -0.72 0.21 -23.46
CA SER A 180 -0.78 -1.15 -24.02
C SER A 180 -0.37 -2.22 -23.01
N GLN A 181 -0.76 -3.46 -23.30
CA GLN A 181 -0.37 -4.65 -22.53
C GLN A 181 1.15 -4.83 -22.42
N ALA A 182 1.90 -4.55 -23.49
CA ALA A 182 3.36 -4.69 -23.49
C ALA A 182 4.03 -3.74 -22.48
N VAL A 183 3.53 -2.51 -22.38
CA VAL A 183 4.04 -1.52 -21.41
C VAL A 183 3.63 -1.88 -19.98
N MET A 184 2.40 -2.36 -19.78
CA MET A 184 1.95 -2.88 -18.48
C MET A 184 2.82 -4.05 -18.00
N GLN A 185 3.12 -5.02 -18.87
CA GLN A 185 4.00 -6.14 -18.53
C GLN A 185 5.42 -5.69 -18.20
N LYS A 186 5.91 -4.62 -18.84
CA LYS A 186 7.21 -4.03 -18.50
C LYS A 186 7.20 -3.46 -17.07
N PHE A 187 6.11 -2.82 -16.65
CA PHE A 187 5.94 -2.38 -15.26
C PHE A 187 5.88 -3.58 -14.29
N GLN A 188 5.09 -4.61 -14.60
CA GLN A 188 4.90 -5.78 -13.73
C GLN A 188 6.19 -6.55 -13.44
N LYS A 189 7.18 -6.52 -14.34
CA LYS A 189 8.48 -7.17 -14.14
C LYS A 189 9.30 -6.54 -13.01
N ASP A 190 9.24 -5.22 -12.88
CA ASP A 190 9.97 -4.48 -11.86
C ASP A 190 9.25 -3.16 -11.54
N PRO A 191 8.13 -3.22 -10.79
CA PRO A 191 7.35 -2.03 -10.49
C PRO A 191 8.12 -1.05 -9.59
N ALA A 192 8.97 -1.58 -8.69
CA ALA A 192 9.77 -0.79 -7.76
C ALA A 192 10.68 0.21 -8.49
N LYS A 193 11.32 -0.22 -9.60
CA LYS A 193 12.13 0.68 -10.45
C LYS A 193 11.37 1.93 -10.89
N TYR A 194 10.12 1.77 -11.33
CA TYR A 194 9.34 2.89 -11.87
C TYR A 194 8.77 3.79 -10.78
N VAL A 195 8.37 3.21 -9.63
CA VAL A 195 7.74 3.99 -8.55
C VAL A 195 8.73 4.65 -7.61
N ALA A 196 10.00 4.24 -7.58
CA ALA A 196 11.03 4.82 -6.70
C ALA A 196 11.16 6.35 -6.86
N GLY A 197 10.84 6.88 -8.04
CA GLY A 197 10.84 8.33 -8.32
C GLY A 197 9.60 9.08 -7.82
N LEU A 198 8.46 8.42 -7.59
CA LEU A 198 7.24 9.07 -7.09
C LEU A 198 7.39 9.51 -5.63
N ASN A 199 8.00 8.66 -4.80
CA ASN A 199 8.17 8.91 -3.37
C ASN A 199 9.09 10.13 -3.10
N LYS A 200 10.04 10.43 -4.00
CA LYS A 200 10.89 11.63 -3.89
C LYS A 200 10.14 12.93 -4.19
N LYS A 201 9.11 12.91 -5.06
CA LYS A 201 8.30 14.08 -5.39
C LYS A 201 7.21 14.34 -4.35
N GLN A 202 6.67 13.29 -3.73
CA GLN A 202 5.74 13.41 -2.60
C GLN A 202 6.45 13.92 -1.33
N ALA A 203 7.70 13.49 -1.08
CA ALA A 203 8.53 14.06 -0.01
C ALA A 203 9.01 15.50 -0.31
N ALA A 204 9.28 15.85 -1.56
CA ALA A 204 9.63 17.22 -1.94
C ALA A 204 8.44 18.19 -1.94
N ALA A 205 7.20 17.68 -2.04
CA ALA A 205 5.99 18.48 -1.91
C ALA A 205 5.58 18.73 -0.44
N SER A 206 6.10 17.93 0.51
CA SER A 206 5.97 18.19 1.95
C SER A 206 7.05 19.13 2.51
N ASP A 207 8.06 19.49 1.71
CA ASP A 207 9.17 20.39 2.08
C ASP A 207 9.18 21.70 1.27
N SER A 208 8.00 22.18 0.83
CA SER A 208 7.87 23.58 0.45
C SER A 208 7.46 24.37 1.70
N PRO A 209 8.27 25.34 2.18
CA PRO A 209 7.87 26.15 3.30
C PRO A 209 6.66 26.97 2.87
N ALA A 210 5.58 26.90 3.64
CA ALA A 210 4.55 27.91 3.63
C ALA A 210 5.19 29.24 4.05
N ALA A 211 5.79 29.96 3.09
CA ALA A 211 6.15 31.35 3.24
C ALA A 211 4.87 32.18 3.24
N SER A 212 4.16 32.18 4.37
CA SER A 212 3.40 33.35 4.78
C SER A 212 4.37 34.22 5.57
N GLU A 213 5.03 35.12 4.86
CA GLU A 213 5.80 36.21 5.42
C GLU A 213 4.85 37.07 6.28
N LEU A 214 4.81 36.77 7.59
CA LEU A 214 4.19 37.65 8.58
C LEU A 214 5.03 38.92 8.65
N VAL A 215 4.68 39.90 7.82
CA VAL A 215 5.12 41.28 8.00
C VAL A 215 4.50 41.75 9.32
N SER A 216 5.31 41.74 10.38
CA SER A 216 4.98 42.37 11.66
C SER A 216 5.04 43.88 11.48
N ILE A 217 3.91 44.47 11.07
CA ILE A 217 3.75 45.92 11.12
C ILE A 217 3.51 46.29 12.58
N ARG A 218 4.57 46.78 13.25
CA ARG A 218 4.44 47.50 14.52
C ARG A 218 3.70 48.81 14.24
N GLY A 219 2.39 48.83 14.51
CA GLY A 219 1.62 50.06 14.56
C GLY A 219 2.04 50.89 15.78
N THR A 220 2.75 51.98 15.56
CA THR A 220 2.90 53.04 16.57
C THR A 220 1.58 53.79 16.65
N THR A 221 0.96 53.76 17.82
CA THR A 221 -0.22 54.54 18.17
C THR A 221 0.08 56.03 18.03
N GLY A 222 -0.36 56.63 16.93
CA GLY A 222 -0.55 58.07 16.80
C GLY A 222 -2.03 58.34 16.65
N CYS A 223 -2.66 58.89 17.69
CA CYS A 223 -4.02 59.39 17.63
C CYS A 223 -4.13 60.54 16.62
N ALA A 224 -4.92 60.35 15.57
CA ALA A 224 -5.58 61.45 14.88
C ALA A 224 -7.07 61.31 15.14
N ALA A 225 -7.61 62.28 15.87
CA ALA A 225 -8.99 62.38 16.24
C ALA A 225 -9.92 62.42 15.01
N CYS A 226 -10.98 61.63 15.10
CA CYS A 226 -12.37 61.95 14.77
C CYS A 226 -12.66 63.02 13.69
N GLU A 227 -13.15 62.61 12.52
CA GLU A 227 -14.08 63.44 11.73
C GLU A 227 -15.40 62.74 11.37
N PHE A 228 -15.55 61.43 11.58
CA PHE A 228 -16.83 60.76 11.31
C PHE A 228 -17.20 59.84 12.46
N GLY A 229 -17.94 60.41 13.42
CA GLY A 229 -18.50 59.71 14.56
C GLY A 229 -19.51 58.65 14.13
N VAL A 230 -19.31 57.44 14.62
CA VAL A 230 -20.36 56.42 14.72
C VAL A 230 -20.25 55.75 16.08
N HIS A 231 -21.21 56.02 16.96
CA HIS A 231 -21.36 55.33 18.23
C HIS A 231 -22.09 53.99 18.01
N PRO A 232 -21.64 52.87 18.62
CA PRO A 232 -22.39 51.62 18.59
C PRO A 232 -23.72 51.76 19.34
N ARG A 233 -24.82 51.32 18.72
CA ARG A 233 -26.13 51.22 19.36
C ARG A 233 -26.10 50.20 20.50
N GLN A 234 -26.56 50.61 21.68
CA GLN A 234 -26.91 49.70 22.76
C GLN A 234 -28.31 49.13 22.48
N ASN A 235 -28.44 47.80 22.58
CA ASN A 235 -29.72 47.08 22.54
C ASN A 235 -30.26 46.91 23.97
N PRO A 236 -31.60 46.79 24.15
CA PRO A 236 -32.33 47.08 25.38
C PRO A 236 -32.09 46.11 26.54
#